data_AF-A0A822HND4-F1
#
_entry.id   AF-A0A822HND4-F1
#
_cell.length_a   1.000
_cell.length_b   1.000
_cell.length_c   1.000
_cell.angle_alpha   90.00
_cell.angle_beta   90.00
_cell.angle_gamma   90.00
#
_symmetry.space_group_name_H-M   'P 1'
#
loop_
_entity.id
_entity.type
_entity.pdbx_description
1 polymer ?
#
loop_
_entity_poly.entity_id
_entity_poly.type
_entity_poly.pdbx_seq_one_letter_code
_entity_poly.pdbx_strand_id
1 'polypeptide(L)'
;MLGSVAPVQVRSGNKIALEGSNFGTVKRDGQVHFGDRPAPIISWSNTRIVATVPSAAPPGITGITVRTSYSTSNPYSIRILSGIQIPVAFTYNNIFINNRYTENIYLTGNVFELGQWSTDPKIAQGPMYHGNSNGTNSMKWFFTVSLPGCQTVEFRYFIMNNQTNNVEWEPI
;
A
#
# COMPACT_ATOMS: atom_id res chain seq x y z
N MET A 1 25.27 -6.52 3.56
CA MET A 1 24.13 -6.84 2.67
C MET A 1 22.86 -6.87 3.50
N LEU A 2 21.75 -6.36 2.97
CA LEU A 2 20.43 -6.49 3.61
C LEU A 2 19.67 -7.65 2.95
N GLY A 3 19.36 -8.69 3.72
CA GLY A 3 18.76 -9.93 3.22
C GLY A 3 17.25 -9.99 3.37
N SER A 4 16.72 -9.51 4.50
CA SER A 4 15.28 -9.46 4.73
C SER A 4 14.87 -8.36 5.68
N VAL A 5 13.60 -7.97 5.59
CA VAL A 5 12.95 -7.05 6.52
C VAL A 5 11.61 -7.66 6.92
N ALA A 6 11.29 -7.63 8.21
CA ALA A 6 9.99 -8.09 8.70
C ALA A 6 9.45 -7.16 9.82
N PRO A 7 8.15 -6.86 9.82
CA PRO A 7 7.18 -7.10 8.74
C PRO A 7 7.40 -6.18 7.52
N VAL A 8 6.95 -6.61 6.33
CA VAL A 8 7.08 -5.85 5.06
C VAL A 8 5.95 -4.87 4.80
N GLN A 9 4.87 -4.93 5.60
CA GLN A 9 3.79 -3.96 5.60
C GLN A 9 3.69 -3.34 6.99
N VAL A 10 3.87 -2.03 7.07
CA VAL A 10 4.02 -1.29 8.32
C VAL A 10 3.37 0.08 8.22
N ARG A 11 3.29 0.78 9.34
CA ARG A 11 3.03 2.22 9.42
C ARG A 11 4.05 2.90 10.33
N SER A 12 4.07 4.22 10.33
CA SER A 12 4.86 5.03 11.26
C SER A 12 4.78 4.53 12.70
N GLY A 13 5.92 4.43 13.38
CA GLY A 13 6.01 3.94 14.76
C GLY A 13 6.04 2.42 14.94
N ASN A 14 5.81 1.61 13.89
CA ASN A 14 6.00 0.16 14.00
C ASN A 14 7.48 -0.20 14.20
N LYS A 15 7.73 -1.31 14.91
CA LYS A 15 9.07 -1.91 14.98
C LYS A 15 9.27 -2.85 13.81
N ILE A 16 10.46 -2.80 13.21
CA ILE A 16 10.89 -3.72 12.17
C ILE A 16 12.22 -4.37 12.55
N ALA A 17 12.40 -5.61 12.10
CA ALA A 17 13.67 -6.31 12.14
C ALA A 17 14.26 -6.37 10.73
N LEU A 18 15.53 -6.02 10.62
CA LEU A 18 16.33 -6.12 9.41
C LEU A 18 17.37 -7.21 9.65
N GLU A 19 17.38 -8.24 8.81
CA GLU A 19 18.36 -9.33 8.89
C GLU A 19 19.29 -9.29 7.67
N GLY A 20 20.57 -9.59 7.90
CA GLY A 20 21.57 -9.57 6.85
C GLY A 20 22.96 -9.87 7.38
N SER A 21 23.96 -9.21 6.79
CA SER A 21 25.36 -9.43 7.10
C SER A 21 26.20 -8.17 6.93
N ASN A 22 27.33 -8.13 7.65
CA ASN A 22 28.32 -7.05 7.60
C ASN A 22 27.75 -5.68 7.99
N PHE A 23 26.81 -5.65 8.93
CA PHE A 23 26.35 -4.40 9.54
C PHE A 23 27.36 -3.87 10.57
N GLY A 24 28.34 -4.67 10.97
CA GLY A 24 29.27 -4.35 12.04
C GLY A 24 28.69 -4.70 13.42
N THR A 25 29.56 -5.10 14.34
CA THR A 25 29.16 -5.54 15.69
C THR A 25 28.73 -4.40 16.62
N VAL A 26 29.10 -3.17 16.29
CA VAL A 26 28.74 -1.96 17.03
C VAL A 26 28.18 -0.95 16.05
N LYS A 27 27.04 -0.33 16.40
CA LYS A 27 26.35 0.65 15.55
C LYS A 27 27.29 1.76 15.06
N ARG A 28 28.02 2.43 15.97
CA ARG A 28 28.79 3.67 15.69
C ARG A 28 27.95 4.65 14.84
N ASP A 29 28.38 4.96 13.62
CA ASP A 29 27.71 5.85 12.66
C ASP A 29 26.70 5.12 11.76
N GLY A 30 26.37 3.87 12.10
CA GLY A 30 25.38 3.04 11.43
C GLY A 30 23.98 3.64 11.51
N GLN A 31 23.31 3.72 10.37
CA GLN A 31 21.98 4.28 10.21
C GLN A 31 21.09 3.33 9.41
N VAL A 32 19.80 3.32 9.72
CA VAL A 32 18.76 2.73 8.87
C VAL A 32 17.97 3.87 8.23
N HIS A 33 17.74 3.79 6.93
CA HIS A 33 17.01 4.79 6.16
C HIS A 33 15.80 4.17 5.47
N PHE A 34 14.67 4.87 5.53
CA PHE A 34 13.45 4.59 4.76
C PHE A 34 13.35 5.67 3.68
N GLY A 35 13.79 5.34 2.46
CA GLY A 35 14.11 6.34 1.45
C GLY A 35 15.21 7.26 1.97
N ASP A 36 14.89 8.55 2.12
CA ASP A 36 15.79 9.57 2.66
C ASP A 36 15.56 9.88 4.15
N ARG A 37 14.68 9.13 4.83
CA ARG A 37 14.32 9.37 6.24
C ARG A 37 15.10 8.45 7.17
N PRO A 38 15.94 8.97 8.08
CA PRO A 38 16.62 8.14 9.07
C PRO A 38 15.63 7.58 10.10
N ALA A 39 15.84 6.34 10.50
CA ALA A 39 15.02 5.62 11.47
C ALA A 39 15.68 5.52 12.85
N PRO A 40 14.90 5.67 13.94
CA PRO A 40 15.37 5.34 15.28
C PRO A 40 15.77 3.86 15.38
N ILE A 41 16.98 3.60 15.86
CA ILE A 41 17.52 2.25 16.04
C ILE A 41 17.30 1.83 17.50
N ILE A 42 16.73 0.64 17.71
CA ILE A 42 16.48 0.03 19.02
C ILE A 42 17.64 -0.89 19.40
N SER A 43 18.10 -1.74 18.48
CA SER A 43 19.24 -2.64 18.69
C SER A 43 20.00 -2.88 17.40
N TRP A 44 21.28 -3.21 17.53
CA TRP A 44 22.19 -3.41 16.41
C TRP A 44 23.15 -4.56 16.70
N SER A 45 23.34 -5.43 15.71
CA SER A 45 24.39 -6.43 15.66
C SER A 45 24.89 -6.56 14.21
N ASN A 46 25.92 -7.40 14.00
CA ASN A 46 26.47 -7.60 12.67
C ASN A 46 25.47 -8.21 11.67
N THR A 47 24.45 -8.91 12.16
CA THR A 47 23.48 -9.64 11.34
C THR A 47 22.04 -9.18 11.52
N ARG A 48 21.74 -8.42 12.58
CA ARG A 48 20.38 -8.02 12.91
C ARG A 48 20.30 -6.59 13.42
N ILE A 49 19.36 -5.82 12.89
CA ILE A 49 19.03 -4.48 13.37
C ILE A 49 17.55 -4.43 13.68
N VAL A 50 17.17 -3.90 14.84
CA VAL A 50 15.78 -3.56 15.15
C VAL A 50 15.65 -2.05 15.13
N ALA A 51 14.72 -1.54 14.34
CA ALA A 51 14.47 -0.11 14.18
C ALA A 51 12.97 0.20 14.23
N THR A 52 12.65 1.47 14.40
CA THR A 52 11.27 1.98 14.37
C THR A 52 11.04 2.72 13.05
N VAL A 53 9.89 2.50 12.40
CA VAL A 53 9.49 3.25 11.21
C VAL A 53 9.40 4.75 11.56
N PRO A 54 10.09 5.65 10.84
CA PRO A 54 10.09 7.08 11.13
C PRO A 54 8.67 7.67 11.15
N SER A 55 8.40 8.65 12.02
CA SER A 55 7.09 9.31 12.09
C SER A 55 6.74 10.04 10.78
N ALA A 56 7.74 10.64 10.13
CA ALA A 56 7.63 11.36 8.87
C ALA A 56 7.83 10.47 7.62
N ALA A 57 7.75 9.14 7.75
CA ALA A 57 7.82 8.26 6.60
C ALA A 57 6.51 8.39 5.78
N PRO A 58 6.57 8.75 4.49
CA PRO A 58 5.37 8.88 3.66
C PRO A 58 4.74 7.50 3.40
N PRO A 59 3.41 7.40 3.28
CA PRO A 59 2.77 6.19 2.81
C PRO A 59 3.21 5.86 1.38
N GLY A 60 3.36 4.57 1.07
CA GLY A 60 3.83 4.14 -0.24
C GLY A 60 4.79 2.95 -0.19
N ILE A 61 5.32 2.59 -1.36
CA ILE A 61 6.41 1.61 -1.47
C ILE A 61 7.73 2.34 -1.22
N THR A 62 8.45 1.95 -0.16
CA THR A 62 9.68 2.62 0.27
C THR A 62 10.83 1.63 0.36
N GLY A 63 11.97 1.98 -0.23
CA GLY A 63 13.21 1.21 -0.09
C GLY A 63 13.88 1.48 1.25
N ILE A 64 14.23 0.42 1.97
CA ILE A 64 15.02 0.49 3.20
C ILE A 64 16.48 0.21 2.89
N THR A 65 17.38 1.02 3.44
CA THR A 65 18.83 0.77 3.37
C THR A 65 19.47 0.83 4.75
N VAL A 66 20.51 0.03 4.93
CA VAL A 66 21.43 0.12 6.08
C VAL A 66 22.68 0.83 5.59
N ARG A 67 23.01 1.96 6.20
CA ARG A 67 24.21 2.76 5.89
C ARG A 67 25.20 2.59 7.04
N THR A 68 26.44 2.26 6.72
CA THR A 68 27.55 2.15 7.67
C THR A 68 28.68 3.07 7.21
N SER A 69 29.74 3.21 8.01
CA SER A 69 30.95 3.93 7.60
C SER A 69 31.65 3.34 6.38
N TYR A 70 31.39 2.07 6.06
CA TYR A 70 32.06 1.35 4.97
C TYR A 70 31.25 1.31 3.69
N SER A 71 29.92 1.16 3.81
CA SER A 71 29.04 1.00 2.64
C SER A 71 27.56 1.22 2.99
N THR A 72 26.76 1.36 1.94
CA THR A 72 25.30 1.29 1.98
C THR A 72 24.84 -0.06 1.42
N SER A 73 23.88 -0.71 2.06
CA SER A 73 23.31 -1.97 1.57
C SER A 73 22.51 -1.79 0.28
N ASN A 74 22.19 -2.90 -0.38
CA ASN A 74 21.08 -2.95 -1.33
C ASN A 74 19.77 -2.44 -0.68
N PRO A 75 18.87 -1.81 -1.45
CA PRO A 75 17.56 -1.44 -0.95
C PRO A 75 16.67 -2.69 -0.77
N TYR A 76 15.80 -2.65 0.25
CA TYR A 76 14.73 -3.63 0.44
C TYR A 76 13.38 -2.91 0.48
N SER A 77 12.50 -3.19 -0.49
CA SER A 77 11.22 -2.49 -0.60
C SER A 77 10.20 -3.01 0.41
N ILE A 78 9.53 -2.09 1.09
CA ILE A 78 8.41 -2.36 1.99
C ILE A 78 7.21 -1.47 1.65
N ARG A 79 6.04 -1.81 2.19
CA ARG A 79 4.81 -1.03 2.09
C ARG A 79 4.55 -0.26 3.38
N ILE A 80 4.55 1.06 3.30
CA ILE A 80 4.18 1.96 4.39
C ILE A 80 2.72 2.38 4.21
N LEU A 81 1.88 2.07 5.19
CA LEU A 81 0.46 2.40 5.23
C LEU A 81 0.23 3.78 5.84
N SER A 82 -0.87 4.41 5.46
CA SER A 82 -1.25 5.76 5.89
C SER A 82 -1.67 5.82 7.36
N GLY A 83 -2.01 4.69 7.98
CA GLY A 83 -2.43 4.67 9.39
C GLY A 83 -2.87 3.31 9.91
N ILE A 84 -3.60 3.33 11.04
CA ILE A 84 -4.28 2.14 11.57
C ILE A 84 -5.34 1.70 10.58
N GLN A 85 -5.29 0.44 10.14
CA GLN A 85 -6.23 -0.06 9.14
C GLN A 85 -7.52 -0.55 9.79
N ILE A 86 -8.65 -0.21 9.19
CA ILE A 86 -9.97 -0.74 9.49
C ILE A 86 -10.60 -1.30 8.20
N PRO A 87 -11.33 -2.43 8.27
CA PRO A 87 -12.07 -2.93 7.13
C PRO A 87 -13.27 -2.03 6.84
N VAL A 88 -13.40 -1.54 5.61
CA VAL A 88 -14.52 -0.73 5.14
C VAL A 88 -15.16 -1.44 3.96
N ALA A 89 -16.45 -1.75 4.10
CA ALA A 89 -17.24 -2.32 3.01
C ALA A 89 -17.73 -1.18 2.09
N PHE A 90 -17.30 -1.22 0.84
CA PHE A 90 -17.78 -0.35 -0.22
C PHE A 90 -18.91 -1.05 -0.97
N THR A 91 -19.97 -0.30 -1.26
CA THR A 91 -21.09 -0.79 -2.06
C THR A 91 -21.51 0.27 -3.05
N TYR A 92 -21.75 -0.14 -4.29
CA TYR A 92 -22.31 0.72 -5.31
C TYR A 92 -23.53 0.01 -5.94
N ASN A 93 -24.70 0.60 -5.71
CA ASN A 93 -26.00 0.01 -6.01
C ASN A 93 -26.54 0.55 -7.34
N ASN A 94 -27.28 -0.28 -8.06
CA ASN A 94 -28.04 0.08 -9.27
C ASN A 94 -27.20 0.64 -10.43
N ILE A 95 -25.95 0.19 -10.56
CA ILE A 95 -25.08 0.59 -11.68
C ILE A 95 -25.44 -0.24 -12.90
N PHE A 96 -25.47 0.44 -14.05
CA PHE A 96 -25.51 -0.19 -15.36
C PHE A 96 -24.10 -0.26 -15.95
N ILE A 97 -23.70 -1.46 -16.39
CA ILE A 97 -22.52 -1.65 -17.24
C ILE A 97 -22.98 -2.14 -18.60
N ASN A 98 -22.29 -1.73 -19.66
CA ASN A 98 -22.63 -2.04 -21.04
C ASN A 98 -22.32 -3.51 -21.37
N ASN A 99 -21.19 -4.02 -20.87
CA ASN A 99 -20.75 -5.39 -21.14
C ASN A 99 -20.08 -6.03 -19.92
N ARG A 100 -20.85 -6.87 -19.21
CA ARG A 100 -20.41 -7.64 -18.03
C ARG A 100 -19.23 -8.60 -18.25
N TYR A 101 -18.87 -8.89 -19.48
CA TYR A 101 -17.75 -9.77 -19.79
C TYR A 101 -16.43 -9.01 -19.94
N THR A 102 -16.49 -7.70 -20.17
CA THR A 102 -15.32 -6.87 -20.46
C THR A 102 -15.15 -5.72 -19.48
N GLU A 103 -16.25 -5.27 -18.88
CA GLU A 103 -16.28 -4.14 -17.97
C GLU A 103 -16.30 -4.59 -16.51
N ASN A 104 -15.48 -3.94 -15.71
CA ASN A 104 -15.39 -4.16 -14.28
C ASN A 104 -15.37 -2.84 -13.53
N ILE A 105 -15.86 -2.87 -12.29
CA ILE A 105 -15.90 -1.68 -11.43
C ILE A 105 -14.74 -1.70 -10.46
N TYR A 106 -14.08 -0.57 -10.35
CA TYR A 106 -12.96 -0.33 -9.46
C TYR A 106 -13.23 0.88 -8.57
N LEU A 107 -12.49 0.94 -7.47
CA LEU A 107 -12.49 2.01 -6.50
C LEU A 107 -11.09 2.62 -6.44
N THR A 108 -11.00 3.94 -6.49
CA THR A 108 -9.77 4.68 -6.26
C THR A 108 -10.03 5.90 -5.39
N GLY A 109 -8.99 6.51 -4.84
CA GLY A 109 -9.15 7.58 -3.86
C GLY A 109 -7.85 8.24 -3.46
N ASN A 110 -7.93 9.22 -2.56
CA ASN A 110 -6.81 10.09 -2.21
C ASN A 110 -5.68 9.40 -1.42
N VAL A 111 -5.97 8.30 -0.71
CA VAL A 111 -4.98 7.58 0.11
C VAL A 111 -4.21 6.54 -0.69
N PHE A 112 -3.01 6.19 -0.20
CA PHE A 112 -2.18 5.15 -0.80
C PHE A 112 -2.89 3.78 -0.88
N GLU A 113 -3.71 3.45 0.12
CA GLU A 113 -4.51 2.23 0.14
C GLU A 113 -5.58 2.17 -0.95
N LEU A 114 -6.00 3.33 -1.48
CA LEU A 114 -6.92 3.46 -2.60
C LEU A 114 -6.22 3.82 -3.92
N GLY A 115 -4.89 3.76 -3.97
CA GLY A 115 -4.17 3.95 -5.22
C GLY A 115 -4.00 5.40 -5.67
N GLN A 116 -4.26 6.39 -4.81
CA GLN A 116 -3.97 7.81 -5.07
C GLN A 116 -4.57 8.32 -6.39
N TRP A 117 -5.87 8.07 -6.59
CA TRP A 117 -6.63 8.41 -7.80
C TRP A 117 -6.18 7.72 -9.09
N SER A 118 -5.29 6.73 -9.02
CA SER A 118 -4.89 5.92 -10.17
C SER A 118 -6.06 5.09 -10.69
N THR A 119 -6.13 4.96 -12.01
CA THR A 119 -7.04 4.06 -12.74
C THR A 119 -6.32 2.82 -13.28
N ASP A 120 -5.04 2.63 -12.95
CA ASP A 120 -4.32 1.39 -13.28
C ASP A 120 -4.93 0.23 -12.45
N PRO A 121 -5.43 -0.84 -13.07
CA PRO A 121 -6.06 -1.96 -12.36
C PRO A 121 -5.10 -2.73 -11.45
N LYS A 122 -3.78 -2.49 -11.54
CA LYS A 122 -2.78 -3.02 -10.60
C LYS A 122 -2.63 -2.17 -9.33
N ILE A 123 -3.16 -0.95 -9.34
CA ILE A 123 -3.02 0.05 -8.27
C ILE A 123 -4.38 0.35 -7.62
N ALA A 124 -5.41 0.55 -8.45
CA ALA A 124 -6.79 0.74 -8.02
C ALA A 124 -7.32 -0.52 -7.31
N GLN A 125 -8.33 -0.34 -6.47
CA GLN A 125 -8.94 -1.45 -5.76
C GLN A 125 -10.07 -2.06 -6.59
N GLY A 126 -10.02 -3.37 -6.80
CA GLY A 126 -11.02 -4.12 -7.55
C GLY A 126 -10.42 -5.30 -8.31
N PRO A 127 -11.17 -5.90 -9.24
CA PRO A 127 -12.55 -5.56 -9.57
C PRO A 127 -13.50 -5.86 -8.38
N MET A 128 -14.56 -5.06 -8.23
CA MET A 128 -15.57 -5.28 -7.19
C MET A 128 -16.32 -6.59 -7.44
N TYR A 129 -16.78 -7.24 -6.37
CA TYR A 129 -17.69 -8.38 -6.48
C TYR A 129 -19.10 -7.91 -6.82
N HIS A 130 -19.90 -8.76 -7.46
CA HIS A 130 -21.29 -8.46 -7.79
C HIS A 130 -22.19 -9.67 -7.55
N GLY A 131 -23.44 -9.39 -7.16
CA GLY A 131 -24.49 -10.41 -7.02
C GLY A 131 -25.28 -10.60 -8.31
N ASN A 132 -25.96 -11.75 -8.44
CA ASN A 132 -26.88 -12.01 -9.55
C ASN A 132 -28.03 -10.99 -9.53
N SER A 133 -28.19 -10.22 -10.60
CA SER A 133 -29.38 -9.41 -10.81
C SER A 133 -30.50 -10.29 -11.38
N ASN A 134 -31.73 -10.08 -10.92
CA ASN A 134 -32.92 -10.81 -11.38
C ASN A 134 -33.32 -10.43 -12.82
N GLY A 135 -32.42 -10.57 -13.79
CA GLY A 135 -32.66 -10.26 -15.20
C GLY A 135 -32.53 -8.78 -15.60
N THR A 136 -32.10 -7.89 -14.69
CA THR A 136 -31.84 -6.47 -14.98
C THR A 136 -30.33 -6.20 -15.10
N ASN A 137 -29.89 -5.26 -15.94
CA ASN A 137 -28.47 -4.85 -15.97
C ASN A 137 -28.06 -4.00 -14.74
N SER A 138 -29.00 -3.68 -13.84
CA SER A 138 -28.74 -3.02 -12.56
C SER A 138 -28.27 -4.03 -11.51
N MET A 139 -27.02 -3.93 -11.10
CA MET A 139 -26.41 -4.83 -10.10
C MET A 139 -25.93 -4.06 -8.87
N LYS A 140 -25.89 -4.75 -7.74
CA LYS A 140 -25.17 -4.31 -6.55
C LYS A 140 -23.74 -4.84 -6.63
N TRP A 141 -22.78 -3.92 -6.56
CA TRP A 141 -21.36 -4.19 -6.49
C TRP A 141 -20.85 -3.93 -5.08
N PHE A 142 -19.94 -4.77 -4.60
CA PHE A 142 -19.38 -4.63 -3.26
C PHE A 142 -17.97 -5.22 -3.14
N PHE A 143 -17.16 -4.69 -2.22
CA PHE A 143 -15.99 -5.38 -1.67
C PHE A 143 -15.54 -4.70 -0.36
N THR A 144 -14.55 -5.27 0.32
CA THR A 144 -13.99 -4.71 1.56
C THR A 144 -12.55 -4.26 1.36
N VAL A 145 -12.24 -3.02 1.75
CA VAL A 145 -10.88 -2.44 1.73
C VAL A 145 -10.39 -2.24 3.15
N SER A 146 -9.10 -2.50 3.38
CA SER A 146 -8.42 -1.98 4.58
C SER A 146 -8.04 -0.52 4.35
N LEU A 147 -8.65 0.39 5.12
CA LEU A 147 -8.39 1.83 5.03
C LEU A 147 -7.86 2.41 6.34
N PRO A 148 -7.07 3.49 6.27
CA PRO A 148 -6.61 4.20 7.44
C PRO A 148 -7.80 4.83 8.20
N GLY A 149 -7.99 4.41 9.46
CA GLY A 149 -8.96 4.98 10.37
C GLY A 149 -8.53 6.35 10.90
N CYS A 150 -9.49 7.10 11.44
CA CYS A 150 -9.31 8.44 12.02
C CYS A 150 -8.77 9.51 11.05
N GLN A 151 -8.98 9.33 9.74
CA GLN A 151 -8.68 10.35 8.73
C GLN A 151 -9.79 10.41 7.68
N THR A 152 -9.90 11.57 7.02
CA THR A 152 -10.85 11.75 5.91
C THR A 152 -10.29 11.07 4.66
N VAL A 153 -11.10 10.19 4.07
CA VAL A 153 -10.78 9.49 2.83
C VAL A 153 -11.77 9.93 1.76
N GLU A 154 -11.25 10.41 0.64
CA GLU A 154 -12.02 10.72 -0.56
C GLU A 154 -11.83 9.59 -1.55
N PHE A 155 -12.91 9.22 -2.24
CA PHE A 155 -12.89 8.11 -3.19
C PHE A 155 -13.88 8.33 -4.32
N ARG A 156 -13.68 7.60 -5.42
CA ARG A 156 -14.60 7.49 -6.54
C ARG A 156 -14.57 6.10 -7.15
N TYR A 157 -15.70 5.71 -7.72
CA TYR A 157 -15.79 4.52 -8.55
C TYR A 157 -15.52 4.85 -10.02
N PHE A 158 -14.96 3.88 -10.73
CA PHE A 158 -14.86 3.92 -12.19
C PHE A 158 -15.12 2.55 -12.79
N ILE A 159 -15.66 2.56 -14.01
CA ILE A 159 -15.85 1.39 -14.85
C ILE A 159 -14.65 1.33 -15.80
N MET A 160 -13.98 0.19 -15.86
CA MET A 160 -12.90 -0.06 -16.81
C MET A 160 -13.30 -1.18 -17.76
N ASN A 161 -13.15 -0.93 -19.06
CA ASN A 161 -13.16 -1.98 -20.06
C ASN A 161 -11.77 -2.62 -20.14
N ASN A 162 -11.64 -3.85 -19.66
CA ASN A 162 -10.36 -4.55 -19.56
C ASN A 162 -9.77 -5.00 -20.91
N GLN A 163 -10.52 -4.87 -22.01
CA GLN A 163 -9.99 -5.13 -23.36
C GLN A 163 -9.38 -3.87 -23.98
N THR A 164 -10.00 -2.71 -23.77
CA THR A 164 -9.57 -1.45 -24.37
C THR A 164 -8.79 -0.54 -23.42
N ASN A 165 -8.80 -0.85 -22.12
CA ASN A 165 -8.33 0.01 -21.03
C ASN A 165 -9.07 1.38 -20.96
N ASN A 166 -10.24 1.49 -21.59
CA ASN A 166 -11.06 2.69 -21.48
C ASN A 166 -11.65 2.79 -20.08
N VAL A 167 -11.66 4.00 -19.53
CA VAL A 167 -12.18 4.32 -18.21
C VAL A 167 -13.35 5.27 -18.32
N GLU A 168 -14.44 4.94 -17.64
CA GLU A 168 -15.62 5.78 -17.45
C GLU A 168 -15.82 6.02 -15.95
N TRP A 169 -15.89 7.29 -15.54
CA TRP A 169 -16.11 7.66 -14.15
C TRP A 169 -17.60 7.67 -13.80
N GLU A 170 -17.93 7.45 -12.53
CA GLU A 170 -19.29 7.66 -12.07
C GLU A 170 -19.77 9.11 -12.30
N PRO A 171 -21.07 9.31 -12.58
CA PRO A 171 -21.65 10.66 -12.66
C PRO A 171 -21.52 11.41 -11.32
N ILE A 172 -21.45 12.74 -11.38
CA ILE A 172 -21.44 13.64 -10.20
C ILE A 172 -22.84 13.83 -9.64
#